data_AF-A0A7Y2DTB1-F1
#
_entry.id   AF-A0A7Y2DTB1-F1
#
_cell.length_a   1.000
_cell.length_b   1.000
_cell.length_c   1.000
_cell.angle_alpha   90.00
_cell.angle_beta   90.00
_cell.angle_gamma   90.00
#
_symmetry.space_group_name_H-M   'P 1'
#
loop_
_entity.id
_entity.type
_entity.pdbx_description
1 polymer ?
#
loop_
_entity_poly.entity_id
_entity_poly.type
_entity_poly.pdbx_seq_one_letter_code
_entity_poly.pdbx_strand_id
1 'polypeptide(L)' 'MTCWQCKSELSLVYEAADYTMKLYHCDTCERWYEMKKDKEKVNSSVPIKFFELDSPPQIPTVI' A
#
# COMPACT_ATOMS: atom_id res chain seq x y z
N MET A 1 9.46 -3.34 -2.48
CA MET A 1 8.79 -2.58 -3.58
C MET A 1 9.53 -1.27 -3.75
N THR A 2 9.56 -0.69 -4.95
CA THR A 2 10.30 0.55 -5.22
C THR A 2 9.36 1.71 -5.51
N CYS A 3 9.69 2.89 -5.01
CA CYS A 3 8.97 4.12 -5.31
C CYS A 3 8.98 4.37 -6.82
N TRP A 4 7.83 4.73 -7.38
CA TRP A 4 7.73 4.99 -8.81
C TRP A 4 8.53 6.21 -9.24
N GLN A 5 8.70 7.18 -8.33
CA GLN A 5 9.31 8.46 -8.63
C GLN A 5 10.83 8.48 -8.44
N CYS A 6 11.33 8.11 -7.26
CA CYS A 6 12.75 8.18 -6.93
C CYS A 6 13.48 6.83 -7.01
N LYS A 7 12.76 5.74 -7.34
CA LYS A 7 13.26 4.35 -7.40
C LYS A 7 13.88 3.82 -6.09
N SER A 8 13.78 4.58 -5.00
CA SER A 8 14.18 4.14 -3.65
C SER A 8 13.25 3.03 -3.15
N GLU A 9 13.71 2.29 -2.14
CA GLU A 9 12.90 1.29 -1.48
C GLU A 9 11.70 1.92 -0.76
N LEU A 10 10.57 1.20 -0.79
CA LEU A 10 9.37 1.55 -0.03
C LEU A 10 9.31 0.78 1.29
N SER A 11 9.17 1.53 2.38
CA SER A 11 8.99 1.03 3.74
C SER A 11 7.53 0.61 3.96
N LEU A 12 7.29 -0.60 4.44
CA LEU A 12 5.95 -1.04 4.86
C LEU A 12 5.61 -0.38 6.21
N VAL A 13 4.59 0.46 6.24
CA VAL A 13 4.19 1.20 7.45
C VAL A 13 3.01 0.53 8.15
N TYR A 14 2.10 -0.06 7.38
CA TYR A 14 0.92 -0.72 7.94
C TYR A 14 0.54 -1.92 7.09
N GLU A 15 0.12 -2.99 7.76
CA GLU A 15 -0.50 -4.16 7.15
C GLU A 15 -1.78 -4.49 7.91
N ALA A 16 -2.90 -4.58 7.21
CA ALA A 16 -4.17 -4.97 7.81
C ALA A 16 -4.11 -6.44 8.23
N ALA A 17 -4.72 -6.77 9.38
CA ALA A 17 -4.71 -8.12 9.96
C ALA A 17 -5.35 -9.18 9.04
N ASP A 18 -6.28 -8.78 8.18
CA ASP A 18 -6.92 -9.64 7.18
C ASP A 18 -6.13 -9.70 5.85
N TYR A 19 -4.93 -9.11 5.80
CA TYR A 19 -4.03 -9.06 4.64
C TYR A 19 -4.66 -8.45 3.37
N THR A 20 -5.76 -7.70 3.52
CA THR A 20 -6.44 -7.06 2.40
C THR A 20 -5.84 -5.72 2.03
N MET A 21 -5.08 -5.09 2.93
CA MET A 21 -4.51 -3.77 2.71
C MET A 21 -3.10 -3.67 3.30
N LYS A 22 -2.20 -3.02 2.55
CA LYS A 22 -0.87 -2.62 3.01
C LYS A 22 -0.61 -1.17 2.62
N LEU A 23 0.00 -0.41 3.52
CA LEU A 23 0.43 0.97 3.26
C LEU A 23 1.94 1.03 3.26
N TYR A 24 2.48 1.69 2.23
CA TYR A 24 3.90 1.85 2.02
C TYR A 24 4.26 3.33 2.00
N HIS A 25 5.41 3.69 2.55
CA HIS A 25 5.96 5.03 2.58
C HIS A 25 7.33 5.05 1.90
N CYS A 26 7.61 6.10 1.13
CA CYS A 26 8.94 6.39 0.64
C CYS A 26 9.61 7.46 1.49
N ASP A 27 10.61 7.10 2.29
CA ASP A 27 11.32 8.05 3.15
C ASP A 27 12.13 9.09 2.35
N THR A 28 12.46 8.80 1.08
CA THR A 28 13.25 9.72 0.23
C THR A 28 12.44 10.89 -0.32
N CYS A 29 11.17 10.66 -0.67
CA CYS A 29 10.33 11.68 -1.32
C CYS A 29 8.95 11.84 -0.67
N GLU A 30 8.79 11.27 0.52
CA GLU A 30 7.62 11.38 1.40
C GLU A 30 6.29 10.98 0.74
N ARG A 31 6.37 10.06 -0.24
CA ARG A 31 5.22 9.58 -1.00
C ARG A 31 4.60 8.35 -0.37
N TRP A 32 3.29 8.26 -0.48
CA TRP A 32 2.50 7.16 0.06
C TRP A 32 1.94 6.29 -1.04
N TYR A 33 1.92 4.98 -0.78
CA TYR A 33 1.36 4.00 -1.69
C TYR A 33 0.47 3.04 -0.92
N GLU A 34 -0.62 2.61 -1.55
CA GLU A 34 -1.56 1.66 -1.00
C GLU A 34 -1.61 0.41 -1.88
N MET A 35 -1.51 -0.75 -1.25
CA MET A 35 -1.78 -2.04 -1.87
C MET A 35 -3.07 -2.59 -1.30
N LYS A 36 -4.10 -2.76 -2.13
CA LYS A 36 -5.35 -3.39 -1.76
C LYS A 36 -5.56 -4.67 -2.54
N LYS A 37 -5.87 -5.74 -1.82
CA LYS A 37 -6.32 -7.00 -2.37
C LYS A 37 -7.85 -6.96 -2.40
N ASP A 38 -8.41 -7.10 -3.59
CA ASP A 38 -9.86 -7.12 -3.76
C ASP A 38 -10.45 -8.36 -3.06
N LYS A 39 -11.70 -8.28 -2.59
CA LYS A 39 -12.34 -9.44 -1.94
C LYS A 39 -12.97 -10.37 -2.97
N GLU A 40 -13.30 -9.83 -4.14
CA GLU A 40 -13.96 -10.56 -5.22
C GLU A 40 -12.93 -11.22 -6.14
N LYS A 41 -13.12 -12.52 -6.38
CA LYS A 41 -12.32 -13.27 -7.34
C LYS A 41 -12.81 -12.93 -8.73
N VAL A 42 -11.92 -12.43 -9.59
CA VAL A 42 -12.18 -12.30 -11.02
C VAL A 42 -11.42 -13.40 -11.73
N ASN A 43 -12.11 -14.29 -12.43
CA ASN A 43 -11.51 -15.41 -13.17
C ASN A 43 -10.55 -16.26 -12.32
N SER A 44 -10.98 -16.66 -11.13
CA SER A 44 -10.19 -17.47 -10.15
C SER A 44 -8.93 -16.80 -9.59
N SER A 45 -8.68 -15.53 -9.91
CA SER A 45 -7.59 -14.73 -9.33
C SER A 45 -8.14 -13.59 -8.49
N VAL A 46 -7.43 -13.26 -7.40
CA VAL A 46 -7.78 -12.10 -6.58
C VAL A 46 -6.95 -10.91 -7.07
N PRO A 47 -7.56 -9.86 -7.66
CA PRO A 47 -6.79 -8.74 -8.15
C PRO A 47 -6.11 -8.00 -6.99
N ILE A 48 -4.85 -7.65 -7.20
CA ILE A 48 -4.07 -6.80 -6.30
C ILE A 48 -3.90 -5.46 -7.01
N LYS A 49 -4.42 -4.40 -6.40
CA LYS A 49 -4.27 -3.02 -6.86
C LYS A 49 -3.17 -2.37 -6.04
N PHE A 50 -2.24 -1.72 -6.72
CA PHE A 50 -1.19 -0.93 -6.10
C PHE A 50 -1.18 0.46 -6.74
N PHE A 51 -1.33 1.51 -5.93
CA PHE A 51 -1.42 2.88 -6.42
C PHE A 51 -0.80 3.87 -5.44
N GLU A 52 -0.38 5.01 -5.98
CA GLU A 52 0.10 6.16 -5.22
C GLU A 52 -1.09 6.91 -4.60
N LEU A 53 -0.92 7.40 -3.38
CA LEU A 53 -1.90 8.23 -2.70
C LEU A 53 -1.51 9.71 -2.84
N ASP A 54 -2.49 10.57 -3.13
CA ASP A 54 -2.29 12.03 -3.19
C ASP A 54 -2.03 12.66 -1.82
N SER A 55 -2.29 11.94 -0.73
CA SER A 55 -2.15 12.43 0.64
C SER A 55 -1.79 11.30 1.61
N PRO A 56 -1.18 11.61 2.77
CA PRO A 56 -0.90 10.60 3.79
C PRO A 56 -2.17 9.87 4.23
N PRO A 57 -2.17 8.52 4.24
CA PRO A 57 -3.31 7.74 4.68
C PRO A 57 -3.50 7.86 6.20
N GLN A 58 -4.73 7.66 6.65
CA GLN A 58 -5.01 7.49 8.08
C GLN A 58 -4.58 6.08 8.49
N ILE A 59 -3.45 5.99 9.19
CA ILE A 59 -2.98 4.72 9.76
C ILE A 59 -3.76 4.50 11.04
N PRO A 60 -4.56 3.41 11.16
CA PRO A 60 -5.24 3.12 12.40
C PRO A 60 -4.19 2.84 13.48
N THR A 61 -4.06 3.75 14.44
CA THR A 61 -3.34 3.51 15.69
C THR A 61 -4.12 2.45 16.44
N VAL A 62 -3.62 1.22 16.47
CA VAL A 62 -4.10 0.19 17.39
C VAL A 62 -3.77 0.70 18.79
N ILE A 63 -4.80 1.19 19.51
CA ILE A 63 -4.73 1.62 20.90
C ILE A 63 -4.98 0.41 21.81
#